data_AF-A0A1H6EZT0-F1
#
_entry.id   AF-A0A1H6EZT0-F1
#
_cell.length_a   1.000
_cell.length_b   1.000
_cell.length_c   1.000
_cell.angle_alpha   90.00
_cell.angle_beta   90.00
_cell.angle_gamma   90.00
#
_symmetry.space_group_name_H-M   'P 1'
#
loop_
_entity.id
_entity.type
_entity.pdbx_description
1 polymer ?
#
loop_
_entity_poly.entity_id
_entity_poly.type
_entity_poly.pdbx_seq_one_letter_code
_entity_poly.pdbx_strand_id
1 'polypeptide(L)' 'MVAELRACGVLRSPEVAAAFAAVPREKFAPEAVVSAAYSIRDTVVTKRNAEGKATSSISAPWLQA' A
#
# COMPACT_ATOMS: atom_id res chain seq x y z
N MET A 1 -9.09 -3.68 -0.43
CA MET A 1 -8.25 -2.84 0.45
C MET A 1 -9.04 -2.04 1.50
N VAL A 2 -9.71 -0.92 1.18
CA VAL A 2 -10.35 -0.05 2.22
C VAL A 2 -11.37 -0.76 3.11
N ALA A 3 -12.30 -1.51 2.51
CA ALA A 3 -13.30 -2.26 3.26
C ALA A 3 -12.68 -3.30 4.22
N GLU A 4 -11.61 -3.96 3.76
CA GLU A 4 -10.90 -4.97 4.53
C GLU A 4 -10.10 -4.35 5.70
N LEU A 5 -9.43 -3.22 5.47
CA LEU A 5 -8.74 -2.47 6.54
C LEU A 5 -9.72 -1.98 7.61
N ARG A 6 -10.94 -1.58 7.21
CA ARG A 6 -12.03 -1.23 8.15
C ARG A 6 -12.52 -2.46 8.92
N ALA A 7 -12.72 -3.59 8.24
CA ALA A 7 -13.13 -4.84 8.89
C ALA A 7 -12.08 -5.35 9.89
N CYS A 8 -10.80 -5.12 9.62
CA CYS A 8 -9.71 -5.41 10.57
C CYS A 8 -9.59 -4.39 11.72
N GLY A 9 -10.37 -3.30 11.71
CA GLY A 9 -10.36 -2.28 12.76
C GLY A 9 -9.15 -1.36 12.76
N VAL A 10 -8.25 -1.45 11.78
CA VAL A 10 -7.04 -0.60 11.70
C VAL A 10 -7.35 0.76 11.10
N LEU A 11 -8.17 0.81 10.04
CA LEU A 11 -8.58 2.05 9.38
C LEU A 11 -9.89 2.58 10.00
N ARG A 12 -9.79 3.54 10.92
CA ARG A 12 -10.93 4.02 11.73
C ARG A 12 -11.46 5.40 11.36
N SER A 13 -10.58 6.33 10.97
CA SER A 13 -11.00 7.70 10.61
C SER A 13 -11.71 7.71 9.25
N PRO A 14 -12.90 8.34 9.15
CA PRO A 14 -13.56 8.56 7.87
C PRO A 14 -12.70 9.32 6.86
N GLU A 15 -11.98 10.34 7.30
CA GLU A 15 -11.12 11.19 6.49
C GLU A 15 -9.93 10.41 5.93
N VAL A 16 -9.28 9.59 6.77
CA VAL A 16 -8.18 8.71 6.33
C VAL A 16 -8.70 7.65 5.36
N ALA A 17 -9.88 7.07 5.60
CA ALA A 17 -10.46 6.11 4.67
C ALA A 17 -10.79 6.73 3.29
N ALA A 18 -11.26 7.99 3.28
CA ALA A 18 -11.46 8.74 2.04
C ALA A 18 -10.14 8.96 1.31
N ALA A 19 -9.06 9.30 2.02
CA ALA A 19 -7.73 9.43 1.43
C ALA A 19 -7.23 8.12 0.81
N PHE A 20 -7.36 6.99 1.51
CA PHE A 20 -7.01 5.66 0.97
C PHE A 20 -7.82 5.29 -0.28
N ALA A 21 -9.08 5.73 -0.37
CA ALA A 21 -9.94 5.48 -1.53
C ALA A 21 -9.63 6.41 -2.72
N ALA A 22 -9.20 7.65 -2.46
CA ALA A 22 -8.95 8.65 -3.48
C ALA A 22 -7.57 8.52 -4.15
N VAL A 23 -6.56 8.01 -3.43
CA VAL A 23 -5.19 7.91 -3.95
C VAL A 23 -5.05 6.69 -4.88
N PRO A 24 -4.66 6.87 -6.16
CA PRO A 24 -4.40 5.77 -7.09
C PRO A 24 -3.06 5.11 -6.77
N ARG A 25 -3.07 4.21 -5.77
CA ARG A 25 -1.88 3.61 -5.16
C ARG A 25 -0.99 2.87 -6.17
N GLU A 26 -1.57 2.26 -7.19
CA GLU A 26 -0.89 1.57 -8.28
C GLU A 26 0.06 2.48 -9.08
N LYS A 27 -0.23 3.78 -9.17
CA LYS A 27 0.65 4.73 -9.87
C LYS A 27 2.00 4.93 -9.18
N PHE A 28 2.11 4.56 -7.91
CA PHE A 28 3.36 4.61 -7.15
C PHE A 28 4.16 3.30 -7.22
N ALA A 29 3.60 2.24 -7.83
CA ALA A 29 4.26 0.95 -8.04
C ALA A 29 4.06 0.45 -9.49
N PRO A 30 4.57 1.17 -10.50
CA PRO A 30 4.30 0.86 -11.91
C PRO A 30 4.85 -0.50 -12.37
N GLU A 31 5.84 -1.06 -11.69
CA GLU A 31 6.42 -2.37 -11.98
C GLU A 31 5.68 -3.53 -11.30
N ALA A 32 4.76 -3.24 -10.38
CA ALA A 32 3.98 -4.25 -9.69
C ALA A 32 2.66 -4.54 -10.42
N VAL A 33 2.18 -5.77 -10.32
CA VAL A 33 0.80 -6.07 -10.71
C VAL A 33 -0.18 -5.30 -9.81
N VAL A 34 -1.27 -4.79 -10.38
CA VAL A 34 -2.23 -3.93 -9.68
C VAL A 34 -2.75 -4.58 -8.39
N SER A 35 -3.01 -5.88 -8.39
CA SER A 35 -3.47 -6.60 -7.20
C SER A 35 -2.46 -6.56 -6.04
N ALA A 36 -1.16 -6.60 -6.33
CA ALA A 36 -0.12 -6.52 -5.31
C ALA A 36 -0.05 -5.11 -4.69
N ALA A 37 -0.26 -4.06 -5.49
CA ALA A 37 -0.32 -2.69 -4.98
C ALA A 37 -1.45 -2.49 -3.95
N TYR A 38 -2.52 -3.27 -4.04
CA TYR A 38 -3.69 -3.18 -3.17
C TYR A 38 -3.82 -4.28 -2.11
N SER A 39 -2.82 -5.17 -1.98
CA SER A 39 -2.74 -6.11 -0.86
C SER A 39 -2.70 -5.34 0.46
N ILE A 40 -3.54 -5.71 1.42
CA ILE A 40 -3.55 -5.02 2.70
C ILE A 40 -2.36 -5.37 3.58
N ARG A 41 -1.67 -6.50 3.36
CA ARG A 41 -0.61 -7.05 4.23
C ARG A 41 0.80 -6.81 3.70
N ASP A 42 0.94 -6.69 2.38
CA ASP A 42 2.24 -6.76 1.73
C ASP A 42 2.82 -5.38 1.43
N THR A 43 4.15 -5.31 1.54
CA THR A 43 4.95 -4.17 1.08
C THR A 43 5.33 -4.38 -0.38
N VAL A 44 5.35 -3.29 -1.16
CA VAL A 44 5.82 -3.33 -2.56
C VAL A 44 7.18 -2.66 -2.65
N VAL A 45 8.23 -3.42 -2.99
CA VAL A 45 9.57 -2.86 -3.23
C VAL A 45 9.57 -2.10 -4.55
N THR A 46 9.89 -0.81 -4.52
CA THR A 46 9.90 0.08 -5.69
C THR A 46 11.31 0.39 -6.18
N LYS A 47 12.34 0.16 -5.34
CA LYS A 47 13.73 0.41 -5.72
C LYS A 47 14.67 -0.60 -5.11
N ARG A 48 15.61 -1.08 -5.92
CA ARG A 48 16.76 -1.88 -5.51
C ARG A 48 18.06 -1.15 -5.89
N ASN A 49 19.13 -1.36 -5.13
CA ASN A 49 20.46 -0.88 -5.49
C ASN A 49 21.15 -1.85 -6.49
N ALA A 50 22.42 -1.56 -6.84
CA ALA A 50 23.19 -2.36 -7.79
C ALA A 50 23.40 -3.81 -7.32
N GLU A 51 23.45 -4.06 -6.02
CA GLU A 51 23.58 -5.39 -5.42
C GLU A 51 22.22 -6.09 -5.23
N GLY A 52 21.12 -5.51 -5.73
CA GLY A 52 19.78 -6.08 -5.65
C GLY A 52 19.08 -5.90 -4.28
N LYS A 53 19.71 -5.21 -3.33
CA LYS A 53 19.11 -4.91 -2.02
C LYS A 53 18.00 -3.87 -2.15
N ALA A 54 16.86 -4.13 -1.51
CA ALA A 54 15.75 -3.17 -1.46
C ALA A 54 16.18 -1.89 -0.73
N THR A 55 15.92 -0.74 -1.33
CA THR A 55 16.25 0.59 -0.78
C THR A 55 15.05 1.52 -0.68
N SER A 56 13.95 1.19 -1.36
CA SER A 56 12.67 1.89 -1.22
C SER A 56 11.51 0.93 -1.42
N SER A 57 10.39 1.24 -0.77
CA SER A 57 9.16 0.49 -0.86
C SER A 57 7.95 1.33 -0.51
N ILE A 58 6.79 0.93 -1.01
CA ILE A 58 5.51 1.35 -0.47
C ILE A 58 5.14 0.40 0.67
N SER A 59 5.04 0.92 1.89
CA SER A 59 4.67 0.15 3.08
C SER A 59 3.31 -0.52 2.93
N ALA A 60 3.15 -1.66 3.58
CA ALA A 60 1.86 -2.34 3.66
C ALA A 60 0.76 -1.42 4.22
N PRO A 61 -0.43 -1.36 3.60
CA PRO A 61 -1.52 -0.44 3.98
C PRO A 61 -1.90 -0.49 5.47
N TRP A 62 -1.95 -1.70 6.06
CA TRP A 62 -2.30 -1.88 7.47
C TRP A 62 -1.34 -1.19 8.46
N LEU A 63 -0.09 -0.97 8.07
CA LEU A 63 0.92 -0.35 8.92
C LEU A 63 0.77 1.18 8.98
N GLN A 64 0.07 1.79 8.01
CA GLN A 64 -0.11 3.24 7.89
C GLN A 64 -1.54 3.71 8.18
N ALA A 65 -2.46 2.78 8.44
CA ALA A 65 -3.90 3.02 8.57
C ALA A 65 -4.33 3.57 9.93
#